data_AF-A0A0S4WAX1-F1
#
_entry.id   AF-A0A0S4WAX1-F1
#
_cell.length_a   1.000
_cell.length_b   1.000
_cell.length_c   1.000
_cell.angle_alpha   90.00
_cell.angle_beta   90.00
_cell.angle_gamma   90.00
#
_symmetry.space_group_name_H-M   'P 1'
#
loop_
_entity.id
_entity.type
_entity.pdbx_description
1 polymer ?
#
loop_
_entity_poly.entity_id
_entity_poly.type
_entity_poly.pdbx_seq_one_letter_code
_entity_poly.pdbx_strand_id
1 'polypeptide(L)'
;MSNVKSFLSDKVANCDLVMVEIVESPQPQSFRARVKRVYAARKGVDAGSHGSELEFVGGPAHWGQASLAVGDTALVFLKSVSGRLYEEAWHGHMVVEQIDGEAYAVFQHRELWLSPDVPASLRCCLRQDPRRPYASVARLDVLETYLLALIEQMDHGAA
;
A
#
# COMPACT_ATOMS: atom_id res chain seq x y z
N MET A 1 13.59 -5.34 25.18
CA MET A 1 13.47 -6.24 24.01
C MET A 1 13.41 -5.35 22.78
N SER A 2 14.37 -5.50 21.86
CA SER A 2 14.36 -4.75 20.60
C SER A 2 13.15 -5.20 19.79
N ASN A 3 12.10 -4.37 19.73
CA ASN A 3 10.95 -4.60 18.86
C ASN A 3 11.46 -4.50 17.40
N VAL A 4 11.90 -5.62 16.84
CA VAL A 4 12.07 -5.73 15.38
C VAL A 4 10.66 -5.68 14.82
N LYS A 5 10.24 -4.48 14.43
CA LYS A 5 8.97 -4.26 13.74
C LYS A 5 9.05 -5.02 12.42
N SER A 6 8.13 -5.96 12.23
CA SER A 6 8.02 -6.73 11.00
C SER A 6 7.76 -5.78 9.83
N PHE A 7 8.26 -6.09 8.64
CA PHE A 7 8.06 -5.27 7.44
C PHE A 7 6.59 -4.84 7.27
N LEU A 8 6.33 -3.56 7.02
CA LEU A 8 4.96 -2.99 6.92
C LEU A 8 4.05 -3.11 8.16
N SER A 9 4.47 -3.76 9.26
CA SER A 9 3.61 -3.96 10.44
C SER A 9 3.18 -2.64 11.06
N ASP A 10 4.07 -1.65 11.07
CA ASP A 10 3.76 -0.30 11.54
C ASP A 10 2.69 0.40 10.70
N LYS A 11 2.75 0.24 9.37
CA LYS A 11 1.75 0.83 8.48
C LYS A 11 0.40 0.15 8.70
N VAL A 12 0.38 -1.18 8.76
CA VAL A 12 -0.84 -1.96 9.04
C VAL A 12 -1.43 -1.60 10.40
N ALA A 13 -0.61 -1.40 11.44
CA ALA A 13 -1.11 -1.06 12.78
C ALA A 13 -1.71 0.34 12.85
N ASN A 14 -1.17 1.29 12.09
CA ASN A 14 -1.49 2.70 12.23
C ASN A 14 -2.40 3.26 11.13
N CYS A 15 -2.66 2.50 10.06
CA CYS A 15 -3.42 2.97 8.90
C CYS A 15 -4.59 2.04 8.58
N ASP A 16 -5.53 2.59 7.83
CA ASP A 16 -6.42 1.82 6.97
C ASP A 16 -5.68 1.37 5.72
N LEU A 17 -6.10 0.26 5.14
CA LEU A 17 -5.50 -0.29 3.94
C LEU A 17 -6.60 -0.61 2.94
N VAL A 18 -6.49 -0.01 1.76
CA VAL A 18 -7.42 -0.17 0.65
C VAL A 18 -6.65 -0.41 -0.65
N MET A 19 -7.28 -1.14 -1.57
CA MET A 19 -6.91 -1.12 -2.98
C MET A 19 -7.87 -0.18 -3.70
N VAL A 20 -7.32 0.75 -4.46
CA VAL A 20 -8.10 1.76 -5.18
C VAL A 20 -7.63 1.87 -6.63
N GLU A 21 -8.51 2.36 -7.49
CA GLU A 21 -8.20 2.87 -8.83
C GLU A 21 -8.35 4.39 -8.81
N ILE A 22 -7.32 5.13 -9.23
CA ILE A 22 -7.37 6.59 -9.27
C ILE A 22 -8.20 7.04 -10.47
N VAL A 23 -9.29 7.77 -10.20
CA VAL A 23 -10.23 8.23 -11.24
C VAL A 23 -10.02 9.70 -11.60
N GLU A 24 -9.53 10.51 -10.66
CA GLU A 24 -9.33 11.94 -10.86
C GLU A 24 -8.21 12.47 -9.95
N SER A 25 -7.51 13.51 -10.39
CA SER A 25 -6.59 14.30 -9.54
C SER A 25 -6.98 15.77 -9.62
N PRO A 26 -7.98 16.21 -8.82
CA PRO A 26 -8.57 17.54 -8.96
C PRO A 26 -7.63 18.68 -8.54
N GLN A 27 -6.64 18.38 -7.68
CA GLN A 27 -5.62 19.32 -7.21
C GLN A 27 -4.29 18.58 -7.06
N PRO A 28 -3.14 19.30 -7.03
CA PRO A 28 -1.86 18.68 -6.71
C PRO A 28 -1.96 17.85 -5.42
N GLN A 29 -1.52 16.59 -5.48
CA GLN A 29 -1.57 15.63 -4.38
C GLN A 29 -2.98 15.27 -3.88
N SER A 30 -4.05 15.75 -4.51
CA SER A 30 -5.41 15.31 -4.20
C SER A 30 -5.84 14.28 -5.23
N PHE A 31 -6.41 13.18 -4.75
CA PHE A 31 -6.89 12.09 -5.58
C PHE A 31 -8.33 11.76 -5.21
N ARG A 32 -9.17 11.61 -6.24
CA ARG A 32 -10.42 10.85 -6.13
C ARG A 32 -10.15 9.46 -6.69
N ALA A 33 -10.57 8.44 -5.95
CA ALA A 33 -10.28 7.06 -6.29
C ALA A 33 -11.47 6.16 -6.00
N ARG A 34 -11.70 5.17 -6.87
CA ARG A 34 -12.70 4.13 -6.67
C ARG A 34 -12.11 2.99 -5.86
N VAL A 35 -12.78 2.63 -4.77
CA VAL A 35 -12.36 1.53 -3.90
C VAL A 35 -12.63 0.20 -4.59
N LYS A 36 -11.55 -0.54 -4.86
CA LYS A 36 -11.59 -1.90 -5.41
C LYS A 36 -11.66 -2.95 -4.33
N ARG A 37 -11.05 -2.69 -3.18
CA ARG A 37 -11.04 -3.60 -2.03
C ARG A 37 -10.72 -2.83 -0.75
N VAL A 38 -11.34 -3.24 0.36
CA VAL A 38 -10.99 -2.78 1.70
C VAL A 38 -10.35 -3.94 2.45
N TYR A 39 -9.15 -3.75 2.99
CA TYR A 39 -8.45 -4.75 3.83
C TYR A 39 -8.58 -4.41 5.31
N ALA A 40 -8.45 -3.13 5.66
CA ALA A 40 -8.63 -2.62 7.01
C ALA A 40 -9.29 -1.24 6.98
N ALA A 41 -10.29 -1.03 7.82
CA ALA A 41 -11.12 0.18 7.92
C ALA A 41 -11.41 0.52 9.40
N ARG A 42 -10.38 0.97 10.11
CA ARG A 42 -10.35 1.28 11.55
C ARG A 42 -10.05 2.75 11.84
N LYS A 43 -9.56 3.52 10.85
CA LYS A 43 -8.92 4.84 11.03
C LYS A 43 -9.50 5.93 10.11
N GLY A 44 -10.66 5.71 9.50
CA GLY A 44 -11.42 6.71 8.77
C GLY A 44 -12.01 6.27 7.44
N VAL A 45 -11.52 5.18 6.86
CA VAL A 45 -12.16 4.51 5.72
C VAL A 45 -13.42 3.80 6.21
N ASP A 46 -14.50 3.88 5.46
CA ASP A 46 -15.72 3.11 5.71
C ASP A 46 -15.55 1.67 5.18
N ALA A 47 -15.83 0.68 6.02
CA ALA A 47 -15.78 -0.75 5.64
C ALA A 47 -16.77 -1.09 4.51
N GLY A 48 -17.87 -0.34 4.37
CA GLY A 48 -18.88 -0.49 3.31
C GLY A 48 -18.52 0.19 1.98
N SER A 49 -17.35 0.85 1.88
CA SER A 49 -16.98 1.67 0.72
C SER A 49 -16.60 0.89 -0.55
N HIS A 50 -16.72 -0.43 -0.58
CA HIS A 50 -16.40 -1.20 -1.79
C HIS A 50 -17.23 -0.74 -3.00
N GLY A 51 -16.54 -0.36 -4.08
CA GLY A 51 -17.14 0.17 -5.30
C GLY A 51 -17.50 1.66 -5.24
N SER A 52 -17.46 2.30 -4.06
CA SER A 52 -17.66 3.74 -3.92
C SER A 52 -16.37 4.51 -4.23
N GLU A 53 -16.50 5.83 -4.32
CA GLU A 53 -15.37 6.73 -4.48
C GLU A 53 -15.01 7.38 -3.15
N LEU A 54 -13.71 7.55 -2.91
CA LEU A 54 -13.16 8.29 -1.79
C LEU A 54 -12.18 9.35 -2.29
N GLU A 55 -11.94 10.35 -1.46
CA GLU A 55 -10.93 11.37 -1.70
C GLU A 55 -9.85 11.28 -0.63
N PHE A 56 -8.59 11.39 -1.05
CA PHE A 56 -7.46 11.46 -0.14
C PHE A 56 -6.36 12.39 -0.68
N VAL A 57 -5.51 12.85 0.24
CA VAL A 57 -4.32 13.62 -0.07
C VAL A 57 -3.12 12.67 -0.10
N GLY A 58 -2.47 12.53 -1.25
CA GLY A 58 -1.27 11.73 -1.43
C GLY A 58 0.01 12.41 -0.92
N GLY A 59 1.08 11.62 -0.85
CA GLY A 59 2.39 12.09 -0.45
C GLY A 59 3.06 13.00 -1.50
N PRO A 60 3.96 13.91 -1.08
CA PRO A 60 4.74 14.72 -2.00
C PRO A 60 5.72 13.87 -2.85
N ALA A 61 5.79 14.15 -4.15
CA ALA A 61 6.59 13.39 -5.13
C ALA A 61 8.13 13.43 -4.93
N HIS A 62 8.63 14.28 -4.02
CA HIS A 62 10.07 14.53 -3.82
C HIS A 62 10.71 13.66 -2.71
N TRP A 63 9.97 12.73 -2.11
CA TRP A 63 10.49 11.82 -1.09
C TRP A 63 10.89 10.44 -1.64
N GLY A 64 11.38 10.39 -2.89
CA GLY A 64 11.76 9.12 -3.53
C GLY A 64 10.56 8.22 -3.83
N GLN A 65 9.37 8.82 -3.97
CA GLN A 65 8.11 8.14 -4.25
C GLN A 65 7.47 8.78 -5.50
N ALA A 66 7.34 8.01 -6.57
CA ALA A 66 6.50 8.38 -7.72
C ALA A 66 5.09 8.69 -7.26
N SER A 67 4.52 9.77 -7.79
CA SER A 67 3.14 10.15 -7.52
C SER A 67 2.18 9.20 -8.25
N LEU A 68 1.03 8.93 -7.65
CA LEU A 68 -0.05 8.22 -8.31
C LEU A 68 -0.59 9.04 -9.49
N ALA A 69 -0.96 8.37 -10.57
CA ALA A 69 -1.57 8.95 -11.76
C ALA A 69 -3.01 8.45 -11.93
N VAL A 70 -3.82 9.23 -12.67
CA VAL A 70 -5.17 8.78 -13.08
C VAL A 70 -5.05 7.51 -13.92
N GLY A 71 -5.84 6.50 -13.58
CA GLY A 71 -5.80 5.15 -14.16
C GLY A 71 -4.94 4.17 -13.37
N ASP A 72 -4.11 4.62 -12.43
CA ASP A 72 -3.34 3.71 -11.57
C ASP A 72 -4.26 2.92 -10.67
N THR A 73 -3.96 1.63 -10.52
CA THR A 73 -4.45 0.84 -9.38
C THR A 73 -3.36 0.77 -8.34
N ALA A 74 -3.69 0.96 -7.06
CA ALA A 74 -2.70 0.96 -5.99
C ALA A 74 -3.25 0.41 -4.67
N LEU A 75 -2.38 -0.23 -3.90
CA LEU A 75 -2.56 -0.44 -2.47
C LEU A 75 -2.16 0.85 -1.75
N VAL A 76 -3.04 1.41 -0.93
CA VAL A 76 -2.81 2.69 -0.26
C VAL A 76 -3.08 2.55 1.24
N PHE A 77 -2.12 3.00 2.04
CA PHE A 77 -2.24 3.13 3.49
C PHE A 77 -2.76 4.54 3.81
N LEU A 78 -3.93 4.61 4.44
CA LEU A 78 -4.64 5.86 4.71
C LEU A 78 -4.79 6.11 6.21
N LYS A 79 -4.73 7.39 6.60
CA LYS A 79 -5.08 7.86 7.95
C LYS A 79 -6.05 9.02 7.86
N SER A 80 -7.02 9.08 8.77
CA SER A 80 -7.84 10.27 8.95
C SER A 80 -7.13 11.29 9.83
N VAL A 81 -6.96 12.50 9.32
CA VAL A 81 -6.47 13.66 10.05
C VAL A 81 -7.47 14.79 9.85
N SER A 82 -8.08 15.26 10.95
CA SER A 82 -9.09 16.32 10.93
C SER A 82 -10.24 16.05 9.93
N GLY A 83 -10.68 14.80 9.83
CA GLY A 83 -11.81 14.40 8.98
C GLY A 83 -11.47 14.24 7.48
N ARG A 84 -10.19 14.33 7.11
CA ARG A 84 -9.72 14.08 5.74
C ARG A 84 -8.78 12.88 5.72
N LEU A 85 -8.81 12.11 4.64
CA LEU A 85 -7.90 11.00 4.44
C LEU A 85 -6.58 11.49 3.85
N TYR A 86 -5.48 11.03 4.44
CA TYR A 86 -4.13 11.27 3.97
C TYR A 86 -3.45 9.94 3.74
N GLU A 87 -2.71 9.85 2.64
CA GLU A 87 -1.72 8.80 2.43
C GLU A 87 -0.66 8.87 3.54
N GLU A 88 -0.28 7.71 4.06
CA GLU A 88 0.80 7.62 5.04
C GLU A 88 2.13 8.10 4.45
N ALA A 89 2.91 8.82 5.25
CA ALA A 89 4.24 9.24 4.83
C ALA A 89 5.17 8.05 4.51
N TRP A 90 6.15 8.29 3.62
CA TRP A 90 7.22 7.35 3.26
C TRP A 90 6.71 6.00 2.73
N HIS A 91 6.52 5.87 1.42
CA HIS A 91 5.97 4.66 0.78
C HIS A 91 4.56 4.34 1.29
N GLY A 92 3.69 5.35 1.28
CA GLY A 92 2.28 5.22 1.67
C GLY A 92 1.41 4.45 0.69
N HIS A 93 1.91 4.22 -0.53
CA HIS A 93 1.25 3.40 -1.51
C HIS A 93 2.22 2.48 -2.27
N MET A 94 1.66 1.45 -2.88
CA MET A 94 2.32 0.60 -3.86
C MET A 94 1.43 0.52 -5.10
N VAL A 95 1.95 0.95 -6.25
CA VAL A 95 1.24 0.80 -7.53
C VAL A 95 1.14 -0.70 -7.84
N VAL A 96 -0.03 -1.11 -8.32
CA VAL A 96 -0.32 -2.47 -8.74
C VAL A 96 -0.33 -2.52 -10.26
N GLU A 97 0.53 -3.36 -10.84
CA GLU A 97 0.69 -3.48 -12.29
C GLU A 97 0.62 -4.92 -12.76
N GLN A 98 0.19 -5.09 -14.01
CA GLN A 98 0.33 -6.35 -14.72
C GLN A 98 1.72 -6.45 -15.35
N ILE A 99 2.45 -7.51 -15.00
CA ILE A 99 3.78 -7.84 -15.53
C ILE A 99 3.75 -9.32 -15.89
N ASP A 100 4.03 -9.64 -17.15
CA ASP A 100 4.06 -11.01 -17.66
C ASP A 100 2.76 -11.81 -17.40
N GLY A 101 1.61 -11.14 -17.33
CA GLY A 101 0.31 -11.76 -17.10
C GLY A 101 -0.08 -11.97 -15.63
N GLU A 102 0.76 -11.54 -14.69
CA GLU A 102 0.46 -11.57 -13.26
C GLU A 102 0.44 -10.16 -12.65
N ALA A 103 -0.33 -10.00 -11.56
CA ALA A 103 -0.40 -8.75 -10.82
C ALA A 103 0.74 -8.64 -9.80
N TYR A 104 1.41 -7.49 -9.79
CA TYR A 104 2.51 -7.18 -8.89
C TYR A 104 2.31 -5.84 -8.19
N ALA A 105 2.69 -5.75 -6.93
CA ALA A 105 2.85 -4.49 -6.22
C ALA A 105 4.29 -3.98 -6.37
N VAL A 106 4.44 -2.72 -6.77
CA VAL A 106 5.73 -2.06 -7.02
C VAL A 106 6.22 -1.35 -5.77
N PHE A 107 7.43 -1.70 -5.34
CA PHE A 107 8.18 -1.02 -4.29
C PHE A 107 9.30 -0.21 -4.91
N GLN A 108 9.39 1.08 -4.59
CA GLN A 108 10.47 1.96 -5.08
C GLN A 108 11.77 1.78 -4.29
N HIS A 109 12.17 0.53 -4.14
CA HIS A 109 13.38 0.11 -3.47
C HIS A 109 14.01 -1.02 -4.28
N ARG A 110 15.25 -0.83 -4.74
CA ARG A 110 16.01 -1.85 -5.47
C ARG A 110 16.38 -3.02 -4.56
N GLU A 111 16.41 -4.24 -5.08
CA GLU A 111 16.92 -5.41 -4.34
C GLU A 111 16.23 -5.65 -2.98
N LEU A 112 14.93 -5.37 -2.89
CA LEU A 112 14.17 -5.43 -1.63
C LEU A 112 14.24 -6.82 -0.96
N TRP A 113 14.37 -7.89 -1.74
CA TRP A 113 14.52 -9.26 -1.22
C TRP A 113 15.81 -9.49 -0.41
N LEU A 114 16.81 -8.62 -0.54
CA LEU A 114 18.04 -8.67 0.27
C LEU A 114 17.88 -8.00 1.63
N SER A 115 16.79 -7.24 1.85
CA SER A 115 16.57 -6.54 3.11
C SER A 115 16.32 -7.54 4.27
N PRO A 116 17.01 -7.40 5.41
CA PRO A 116 16.80 -8.25 6.57
C PRO A 116 15.40 -8.11 7.17
N ASP A 117 14.75 -6.96 6.98
CA ASP A 117 13.44 -6.65 7.56
C ASP A 117 12.30 -7.39 6.85
N VAL A 118 12.50 -7.73 5.57
CA VAL A 118 11.50 -8.43 4.75
C VAL A 118 11.41 -9.90 5.19
N PRO A 119 10.22 -10.43 5.49
CA PRO A 119 10.07 -11.81 5.92
C PRO A 119 10.35 -12.80 4.79
N ALA A 120 10.85 -13.98 5.13
CA ALA A 120 11.24 -15.01 4.16
C ALA A 120 10.09 -15.42 3.21
N SER A 121 8.85 -15.46 3.72
CA SER A 121 7.65 -15.74 2.92
C SER A 121 7.45 -14.76 1.77
N LEU A 122 7.81 -13.48 1.96
CA LEU A 122 7.70 -12.45 0.93
C LEU A 122 8.93 -12.41 0.01
N ARG A 123 10.14 -12.69 0.56
CA ARG A 123 11.40 -12.69 -0.22
C ARG A 123 11.36 -13.61 -1.44
N CYS A 124 10.78 -14.80 -1.30
CA CYS A 124 10.69 -15.77 -2.41
C CYS A 124 9.83 -15.29 -3.58
N CYS A 125 9.00 -14.27 -3.38
CA CYS A 125 8.06 -13.73 -4.37
C CYS A 125 8.41 -12.29 -4.79
N LEU A 126 9.55 -11.79 -4.33
CA LEU A 126 10.12 -10.51 -4.70
C LEU A 126 11.13 -10.71 -5.83
N ARG A 127 11.11 -9.80 -6.80
CA ARG A 127 12.14 -9.70 -7.84
C ARG A 127 12.39 -8.25 -8.21
N GLN A 128 13.44 -8.00 -8.97
CA GLN A 128 13.68 -6.69 -9.58
C GLN A 128 12.56 -6.37 -10.58
N ASP A 129 12.05 -5.13 -10.58
CA ASP A 129 11.13 -4.66 -11.62
C ASP A 129 11.85 -4.67 -12.98
N PRO A 130 11.34 -5.39 -14.01
CA PRO A 130 11.98 -5.45 -15.32
C PRO A 130 11.94 -4.12 -16.08
N ARG A 131 11.00 -3.23 -15.76
CA ARG A 131 10.81 -1.91 -16.37
C ARG A 131 11.58 -0.82 -15.61
N ARG A 132 11.83 -1.02 -14.31
CA ARG A 132 12.39 -0.01 -13.40
C ARG A 132 13.57 -0.56 -12.60
N PRO A 133 14.82 -0.28 -13.01
CA PRO A 133 16.03 -0.77 -12.32
C PRO A 133 16.19 -0.32 -10.85
N TYR A 134 15.43 0.67 -10.42
CA TYR A 134 15.43 1.19 -9.04
C TYR A 134 14.31 0.61 -8.16
N ALA A 135 13.43 -0.24 -8.70
CA ALA A 135 12.24 -0.74 -8.02
C ALA A 135 12.22 -2.27 -7.94
N SER A 136 11.63 -2.81 -6.88
CA SER A 136 11.34 -4.24 -6.75
C SER A 136 9.84 -4.47 -6.90
N VAL A 137 9.45 -5.66 -7.32
CA VAL A 137 8.06 -6.06 -7.43
C VAL A 137 7.79 -7.29 -6.57
N ALA A 138 6.68 -7.28 -5.83
CA ALA A 138 6.17 -8.45 -5.13
C ALA A 138 4.91 -8.94 -5.83
N ARG A 139 4.77 -10.25 -5.99
CA ARG A 139 3.49 -10.82 -6.43
C ARG A 139 2.36 -10.37 -5.52
N LEU A 140 1.28 -9.85 -6.11
CA LEU A 140 0.20 -9.21 -5.36
C LEU A 140 -0.51 -10.18 -4.41
N ASP A 141 -0.82 -11.39 -4.87
CA ASP A 141 -1.51 -12.42 -4.09
C ASP A 141 -0.77 -12.79 -2.80
N VAL A 142 0.56 -12.93 -2.89
CA VAL A 142 1.43 -13.24 -1.74
C VAL A 142 1.52 -12.04 -0.79
N LEU A 143 1.65 -10.82 -1.33
CA LEU A 143 1.67 -9.61 -0.52
C LEU A 143 0.33 -9.39 0.20
N GLU A 144 -0.80 -9.57 -0.48
CA GLU A 144 -2.13 -9.47 0.12
C GLU A 144 -2.31 -10.49 1.24
N THR A 145 -1.89 -11.75 1.03
CA THR A 145 -1.92 -12.79 2.06
C THR A 145 -1.11 -12.39 3.29
N TYR A 146 0.09 -11.83 3.08
CA TYR A 146 0.92 -11.32 4.16
C TYR A 146 0.26 -10.15 4.92
N LEU A 147 -0.32 -9.18 4.20
CA LEU A 147 -0.99 -8.03 4.79
C LEU A 147 -2.23 -8.45 5.59
N LEU A 148 -3.03 -9.38 5.07
CA LEU A 148 -4.19 -9.94 5.77
C LEU A 148 -3.77 -10.64 7.06
N ALA A 149 -2.71 -11.45 7.04
CA ALA A 149 -2.18 -12.09 8.24
C ALA A 149 -1.70 -11.07 9.29
N LEU A 150 -1.06 -9.97 8.86
CA LEU A 150 -0.68 -8.88 9.76
C LEU A 150 -1.91 -8.18 10.36
N ILE A 151 -2.94 -7.92 9.56
CA ILE A 151 -4.19 -7.29 10.02
C ILE A 151 -4.85 -8.19 11.07
N GLU A 152 -4.98 -9.48 10.79
CA GLU A 152 -5.58 -10.46 11.71
C GLU A 152 -4.84 -10.51 13.04
N GLN A 153 -3.49 -10.54 13.03
CA GLN A 153 -2.67 -10.50 14.24
C GLN A 153 -2.91 -9.24 15.07
N MET A 154 -3.06 -8.08 14.43
CA MET A 154 -3.32 -6.82 15.12
C MET A 154 -4.73 -6.77 15.71
N ASP A 155 -5.72 -7.33 15.02
CA ASP A 155 -7.10 -7.36 15.50
C ASP A 155 -7.27 -8.33 16.69
N HIS A 156 -6.53 -9.45 16.70
CA HIS A 156 -6.55 -10.42 17.80
C HIS A 156 -5.70 -10.00 19.01
N GLY A 157 -4.64 -9.20 18.79
CA GLY A 157 -3.80 -8.66 19.86
C GLY A 157 -4.38 -7.46 20.61
N ALA A 158 -5.51 -6.92 20.14
CA ALA A 158 -6.22 -5.78 20.74
C ALA A 158 -7.43 -6.18 21.62
N ALA A 159 -7.65 -7.49 21.84
CA ALA A 159 -8.72 -8.06 22.66
C ALA A 159 -8.30 -8.31 24.11
#